data_AF-A0A351THT4-F1
#
_entry.id   AF-A0A351THT4-F1
#
_cell.length_a   1.000
_cell.length_b   1.000
_cell.length_c   1.000
_cell.angle_alpha   90.00
_cell.angle_beta   90.00
_cell.angle_gamma   90.00
#
_symmetry.space_group_name_H-M   'P 1'
#
loop_
_entity.id
_entity.type
_entity.pdbx_description
1 polymer ?
#
loop_
_entity_poly.entity_id
_entity_poly.type
_entity_poly.pdbx_seq_one_letter_code
_entity_poly.pdbx_strand_id
1 'polypeptide(L)'
;MNSNQKKLQQMIKDQTLTLTDEELFLSSAYQKYLSSMAKAATGRYRQGLQTLMEWDTSSGADVAYTDNYKIHINAGNHITQSFPSRMLRSESLAGLNGHETAHLLFTDFTTLGLYLGSMDNGAFYPEPPSFDDQYQTGCEEMLEAMQEKDKVACLTLSRCASHISNILEDIYIEARICEAFPGTFKQGIELNSMRMNELMPSLQSQIDKEYSDFSIMANLLLQYCRAGTINNLNGYTGPYLDYLEDCVPYVEESLYSDDMKDRLHAANHILGILWEYIKPLIEDTREKLQNTSEDEAEQLLEGMLGSQIHGGTPLPSGKGGNLPKQADEGKEMQKANPFTALPPQERQNAMLNAQDVVAEEGNRIQLAKTSTILDGNNPGITYNHQYLGSGYEKSASDLFRILNSVATAKAEEQYQQEMTEELQKAANDIHYGNAHAGIHVTVNRMCSVPDYLIQSYQSIAPPLLRVSKRLQKTIAPLLKEESEGGKLKNLQFGKRLDTRALHHEDGTFFTRTRLPSEEQKLAVGLLIDESGSMSSADRITYARMTAIVLYDFCQSLQIPVTIYGHTTPDCEAGVALYSYAEFDSLDTSDRYRLMDMSA
;
A
#
# COMPACT_ATOMS: atom_id res chain seq x y z
N MET A 1 28.18 -21.72 -8.23
CA MET A 1 26.75 -21.38 -8.37
C MET A 1 25.88 -21.66 -7.13
N ASN A 2 26.00 -22.79 -6.41
CA ASN A 2 25.05 -23.15 -5.31
C ASN A 2 25.19 -22.37 -3.97
N SER A 3 26.27 -21.59 -3.76
CA SER A 3 26.55 -20.90 -2.48
C SER A 3 25.86 -19.53 -2.39
N ASN A 4 25.97 -18.71 -3.45
CA ASN A 4 25.41 -17.36 -3.46
C ASN A 4 23.87 -17.41 -3.46
N GLN A 5 23.26 -18.39 -4.13
CA GLN A 5 21.79 -18.51 -4.16
C GLN A 5 21.23 -18.86 -2.79
N LYS A 6 21.96 -19.68 -2.02
CA LYS A 6 21.65 -19.96 -0.62
C LYS A 6 21.85 -18.73 0.26
N LYS A 7 22.92 -17.94 0.03
CA LYS A 7 23.15 -16.67 0.74
C LYS A 7 21.99 -15.70 0.50
N LEU A 8 21.58 -15.48 -0.76
CA LEU A 8 20.46 -14.61 -1.08
C LEU A 8 19.13 -15.11 -0.49
N GLN A 9 18.82 -16.40 -0.58
CA GLN A 9 17.62 -16.98 0.06
C GLN A 9 17.62 -16.81 1.58
N GLN A 10 18.79 -16.94 2.21
CA GLN A 10 18.95 -16.68 3.63
C GLN A 10 18.72 -15.21 3.96
N MET A 11 19.29 -14.28 3.18
CA MET A 11 19.07 -12.84 3.33
C MET A 11 17.59 -12.46 3.16
N ILE A 12 16.88 -13.04 2.18
CA ILE A 12 15.43 -12.82 2.00
C ILE A 12 14.66 -13.28 3.25
N LYS A 13 15.00 -14.45 3.79
CA LYS A 13 14.36 -14.97 5.00
C LYS A 13 14.64 -14.08 6.22
N ASP A 14 15.88 -13.62 6.37
CA ASP A 14 16.29 -12.74 7.45
C ASP A 14 15.57 -11.38 7.33
N GLN A 15 15.52 -10.80 6.11
CA GLN A 15 14.79 -9.56 5.84
C GLN A 15 13.29 -9.68 6.12
N THR A 16 12.67 -10.81 5.79
CA THR A 16 11.26 -11.09 6.10
C THR A 16 10.98 -11.01 7.60
N LEU A 17 11.95 -11.41 8.43
CA LEU A 17 11.85 -11.39 9.89
C LEU A 17 12.19 -10.03 10.51
N THR A 18 12.96 -9.19 9.82
CA THR A 18 13.41 -7.88 10.33
C THR A 18 12.63 -6.69 9.77
N LEU A 19 11.90 -6.86 8.66
CA LEU A 19 11.11 -5.79 8.04
C LEU A 19 10.12 -5.22 9.05
N THR A 20 10.16 -3.90 9.26
CA THR A 20 9.22 -3.21 10.15
C THR A 20 7.86 -3.02 9.48
N ASP A 21 6.84 -2.74 10.29
CA ASP A 21 5.50 -2.44 9.75
C ASP A 21 5.48 -1.13 8.96
N GLU A 22 6.26 -0.14 9.39
CA GLU A 22 6.44 1.12 8.65
C GLU A 22 7.06 0.89 7.28
N GLU A 23 8.16 0.14 7.20
CA GLU A 23 8.81 -0.21 5.93
C GLU A 23 7.87 -0.99 5.00
N LEU A 24 7.06 -1.91 5.55
CA LEU A 24 6.12 -2.71 4.78
C LEU A 24 4.96 -1.87 4.23
N PHE A 25 4.26 -1.13 5.10
CA PHE A 25 3.04 -0.43 4.73
C PHE A 25 3.29 0.83 3.91
N LEU A 26 4.46 1.45 4.04
CA LEU A 26 4.90 2.55 3.16
C LEU A 26 5.48 2.05 1.83
N SER A 27 5.74 0.75 1.68
CA SER A 27 6.34 0.21 0.46
C SER A 27 5.48 0.45 -0.79
N SER A 28 6.14 0.66 -1.93
CA SER A 28 5.43 0.82 -3.21
C SER A 28 4.60 -0.40 -3.60
N ALA A 29 4.99 -1.60 -3.14
CA ALA A 29 4.23 -2.84 -3.36
C ALA A 29 2.90 -2.81 -2.61
N TYR A 30 2.88 -2.35 -1.36
CA TYR A 30 1.68 -2.24 -0.55
C TYR A 30 0.75 -1.12 -1.06
N GLN A 31 1.31 0.05 -1.41
CA GLN A 31 0.55 1.14 -2.05
C GLN A 31 -0.13 0.69 -3.35
N LYS A 32 0.59 -0.06 -4.20
CA LYS A 32 0.03 -0.64 -5.44
C LYS A 32 -1.09 -1.63 -5.17
N TYR A 33 -0.98 -2.43 -4.10
CA TYR A 33 -2.01 -3.38 -3.70
C TYR A 33 -3.32 -2.65 -3.36
N LEU A 34 -3.30 -1.68 -2.43
CA LEU A 34 -4.49 -0.91 -2.06
C LEU A 34 -5.06 -0.08 -3.22
N SER A 35 -4.17 0.55 -4.01
CA SER A 35 -4.57 1.29 -5.21
C SER A 35 -5.30 0.41 -6.22
N SER A 36 -4.88 -0.86 -6.34
CA SER A 36 -5.49 -1.81 -7.28
C SER A 36 -6.88 -2.23 -6.81
N MET A 37 -7.07 -2.42 -5.49
CA MET A 37 -8.38 -2.69 -4.91
C MET A 37 -9.36 -1.54 -5.15
N ALA A 38 -8.96 -0.31 -4.84
CA ALA A 38 -9.79 0.88 -5.01
C ALA A 38 -10.16 1.11 -6.49
N LYS A 39 -9.20 0.95 -7.41
CA LYS A 39 -9.46 1.03 -8.87
C LYS A 39 -10.41 -0.05 -9.36
N ALA A 40 -10.26 -1.26 -8.84
CA ALA A 40 -11.11 -2.38 -9.26
C ALA A 40 -12.57 -2.16 -8.84
N ALA A 41 -12.80 -1.64 -7.64
CA ALA A 41 -14.14 -1.34 -7.15
C ALA A 41 -14.78 -0.14 -7.86
N THR A 42 -14.00 0.92 -8.11
CA THR A 42 -14.51 2.17 -8.70
C THR A 42 -14.55 2.19 -10.22
N GLY A 43 -13.97 1.22 -10.92
CA GLY A 43 -13.82 1.25 -12.39
C GLY A 43 -12.86 2.33 -12.92
N ARG A 44 -12.24 3.14 -12.05
CA ARG A 44 -11.40 4.30 -12.39
C ARG A 44 -9.97 3.95 -12.81
N TYR A 45 -9.79 2.93 -13.65
CA TYR A 45 -8.46 2.46 -14.09
C TYR A 45 -7.64 3.51 -14.84
N ARG A 46 -8.30 4.45 -15.54
CA ARG A 46 -7.65 5.48 -16.38
C ARG A 46 -7.55 6.86 -15.73
N GLN A 47 -8.18 7.08 -14.57
CA GLN A 47 -8.28 8.40 -13.93
C GLN A 47 -7.20 8.68 -12.89
N GLY A 48 -6.19 7.81 -12.77
CA GLY A 48 -5.03 8.08 -11.91
C GLY A 48 -5.30 7.93 -10.41
N LEU A 49 -6.39 7.26 -9.99
CA LEU A 49 -6.67 6.96 -8.58
C LEU A 49 -5.45 6.31 -7.92
N GLN A 50 -4.98 6.82 -6.79
CA GLN A 50 -3.82 6.25 -6.09
C GLN A 50 -4.06 6.28 -4.59
N THR A 51 -3.74 5.18 -3.93
CA THR A 51 -3.66 5.13 -2.48
C THR A 51 -2.26 5.53 -2.06
N LEU A 52 -2.14 6.66 -1.34
CA LEU A 52 -0.93 7.15 -0.74
C LEU A 52 -0.89 6.75 0.73
N MET A 53 0.23 6.17 1.13
CA MET A 53 0.45 5.69 2.49
C MET A 53 1.40 6.64 3.19
N GLU A 54 1.01 7.05 4.39
CA GLU A 54 1.79 7.95 5.26
C GLU A 54 1.98 7.29 6.63
N TRP A 55 2.92 7.78 7.42
CA TRP A 55 3.16 7.27 8.77
C TRP A 55 3.30 8.44 9.76
N ASP A 56 2.22 8.74 10.45
CA ASP A 56 2.19 9.72 11.53
C ASP A 56 1.53 9.12 12.77
N THR A 57 2.27 9.09 13.87
CA THR A 57 1.81 8.57 15.17
C THR A 57 1.37 9.68 16.13
N SER A 58 1.28 10.93 15.66
CA SER A 58 0.84 12.06 16.48
C SER A 58 -0.62 11.88 16.90
N SER A 59 -0.97 12.38 18.09
CA SER A 59 -2.29 12.16 18.70
C SER A 59 -3.46 12.84 17.97
N GLY A 60 -3.17 13.72 17.01
CA GLY A 60 -4.15 14.41 16.16
C GLY A 60 -3.96 14.11 14.68
N ALA A 61 -3.18 13.07 14.33
CA ALA A 61 -3.02 12.68 12.93
C ALA A 61 -4.33 12.11 12.38
N ASP A 62 -4.66 12.50 11.15
CA ASP A 62 -5.78 11.93 10.42
C ASP A 62 -5.58 10.43 10.17
N VAL A 63 -6.68 9.70 10.08
CA VAL A 63 -6.68 8.24 9.87
C VAL A 63 -6.64 7.92 8.37
N ALA A 64 -7.61 8.46 7.63
CA ALA A 64 -7.70 8.37 6.19
C ALA A 64 -8.62 9.49 5.66
N TYR A 65 -8.44 9.86 4.40
CA TYR A 65 -9.34 10.74 3.64
C TYR A 65 -9.17 10.57 2.13
N THR A 66 -10.13 11.07 1.35
CA THR A 66 -10.03 11.14 -0.10
C THR A 66 -10.28 12.53 -0.67
N ASP A 67 -9.51 12.90 -1.70
CA ASP A 67 -9.65 14.16 -2.44
C ASP A 67 -10.25 13.95 -3.85
N ASN A 68 -10.90 12.80 -4.09
CA ASN A 68 -11.40 12.30 -5.39
C ASN A 68 -10.35 11.72 -6.35
N TYR A 69 -9.08 12.12 -6.24
CA TYR A 69 -7.99 11.64 -7.10
C TYR A 69 -7.06 10.68 -6.36
N LYS A 70 -6.95 10.83 -5.05
CA LYS A 70 -6.10 10.07 -4.16
C LYS A 70 -6.87 9.68 -2.92
N ILE A 71 -6.45 8.55 -2.37
CA ILE A 71 -6.87 8.06 -1.06
C ILE A 71 -5.64 8.14 -0.17
N HIS A 72 -5.68 8.98 0.85
CA HIS A 72 -4.61 9.12 1.82
C HIS A 72 -4.93 8.24 3.02
N ILE A 73 -3.97 7.39 3.42
CA ILE A 73 -4.13 6.51 4.58
C ILE A 73 -2.87 6.61 5.44
N ASN A 74 -3.06 6.97 6.70
CA ASN A 74 -1.99 6.99 7.68
C ASN A 74 -1.82 5.59 8.28
N ALA A 75 -0.77 4.86 7.93
CA ALA A 75 -0.47 3.55 8.53
C ALA A 75 -0.09 3.61 10.01
N GLY A 76 0.38 4.77 10.49
CA GLY A 76 0.75 5.01 11.89
C GLY A 76 -0.42 5.35 12.81
N ASN A 77 -1.67 5.38 12.29
CA ASN A 77 -2.83 5.80 13.05
C ASN A 77 -3.12 4.91 14.28
N HIS A 78 -3.72 5.52 15.31
CA HIS A 78 -3.97 4.87 16.60
C HIS A 78 -4.90 3.64 16.52
N ILE A 79 -5.82 3.60 15.53
CA ILE A 79 -6.76 2.49 15.34
C ILE A 79 -6.00 1.28 14.79
N THR A 80 -5.28 1.45 13.68
CA THR A 80 -4.50 0.39 13.05
C THR A 80 -3.43 -0.11 14.00
N GLN A 81 -2.68 0.78 14.65
CA GLN A 81 -1.58 0.38 15.54
C GLN A 81 -2.04 -0.33 16.82
N SER A 82 -3.31 -0.18 17.21
CA SER A 82 -3.90 -0.93 18.34
C SER A 82 -4.03 -2.43 18.09
N PHE A 83 -4.00 -2.88 16.82
CA PHE A 83 -4.12 -4.31 16.50
C PHE A 83 -2.82 -5.08 16.80
N PRO A 84 -2.92 -6.29 17.38
CA PRO A 84 -1.76 -7.02 17.91
C PRO A 84 -0.91 -7.70 16.84
N SER A 85 -1.47 -7.98 15.66
CA SER A 85 -0.79 -8.69 14.58
C SER A 85 -0.71 -7.83 13.31
N ARG A 86 0.38 -8.02 12.56
CA ARG A 86 0.60 -7.38 11.26
C ARG A 86 -0.51 -7.69 10.26
N MET A 87 -1.11 -8.88 10.36
CA MET A 87 -2.24 -9.28 9.52
C MET A 87 -3.45 -8.40 9.78
N LEU A 88 -3.86 -8.27 11.05
CA LEU A 88 -4.98 -7.40 11.44
C LEU A 88 -4.71 -5.93 11.12
N ARG A 89 -3.46 -5.46 11.26
CA ARG A 89 -3.06 -4.12 10.82
C ARG A 89 -3.28 -3.94 9.32
N SER A 90 -2.88 -4.93 8.50
CA SER A 90 -3.09 -4.88 7.06
C SER A 90 -4.57 -4.85 6.68
N GLU A 91 -5.41 -5.62 7.38
CA GLU A 91 -6.85 -5.64 7.15
C GLU A 91 -7.54 -4.37 7.61
N SER A 92 -7.11 -3.80 8.73
CA SER A 92 -7.50 -2.45 9.15
C SER A 92 -7.24 -1.42 8.06
N LEU A 93 -6.03 -1.43 7.47
CA LEU A 93 -5.69 -0.52 6.37
C LEU A 93 -6.51 -0.78 5.09
N ALA A 94 -6.81 -2.05 4.80
CA ALA A 94 -7.70 -2.39 3.69
C ALA A 94 -9.14 -1.92 3.96
N GLY A 95 -9.59 -1.95 5.21
CA GLY A 95 -10.87 -1.40 5.66
C GLY A 95 -10.95 0.11 5.49
N LEU A 96 -9.91 0.85 5.92
CA LEU A 96 -9.81 2.30 5.70
C LEU A 96 -9.84 2.63 4.20
N ASN A 97 -9.07 1.90 3.39
CA ASN A 97 -9.11 2.04 1.92
C ASN A 97 -10.51 1.74 1.35
N GLY A 98 -11.23 0.77 1.94
CA GLY A 98 -12.61 0.45 1.60
C GLY A 98 -13.58 1.58 1.93
N HIS A 99 -13.51 2.14 3.12
CA HIS A 99 -14.31 3.30 3.55
C HIS A 99 -14.14 4.48 2.58
N GLU A 100 -12.90 4.88 2.29
CA GLU A 100 -12.62 5.96 1.34
C GLU A 100 -13.08 5.63 -0.10
N THR A 101 -12.96 4.36 -0.49
CA THR A 101 -13.51 3.88 -1.77
C THR A 101 -15.03 3.96 -1.80
N ALA A 102 -15.70 3.74 -0.66
CA ALA A 102 -17.14 3.80 -0.52
C ALA A 102 -17.65 5.22 -0.72
N HIS A 103 -16.96 6.22 -0.16
CA HIS A 103 -17.25 7.63 -0.43
C HIS A 103 -17.21 7.96 -1.93
N LEU A 104 -16.18 7.49 -2.64
CA LEU A 104 -16.07 7.70 -4.08
C LEU A 104 -17.21 7.05 -4.87
N LEU A 105 -17.78 5.94 -4.38
CA LEU A 105 -18.86 5.21 -5.03
C LEU A 105 -20.24 5.78 -4.70
N PHE A 106 -20.52 6.08 -3.43
CA PHE A 106 -21.89 6.18 -2.94
C PHE A 106 -22.27 7.57 -2.40
N THR A 107 -21.30 8.43 -2.08
CA THR A 107 -21.58 9.77 -1.54
C THR A 107 -21.86 10.79 -2.63
N ASP A 108 -22.99 11.50 -2.50
CA ASP A 108 -23.34 12.65 -3.35
C ASP A 108 -22.85 13.96 -2.72
N PHE A 109 -21.56 14.25 -2.92
CA PHE A 109 -20.93 15.48 -2.45
C PHE A 109 -21.56 16.77 -2.98
N THR A 110 -22.30 16.72 -4.11
CA THR A 110 -22.97 17.91 -4.64
C THR A 110 -24.16 18.26 -3.75
N THR A 111 -24.95 17.25 -3.39
CA THR A 111 -26.09 17.40 -2.48
C THR A 111 -25.62 17.77 -1.06
N LEU A 112 -24.51 17.20 -0.58
CA LEU A 112 -23.90 17.60 0.69
C LEU A 112 -23.44 19.07 0.70
N GLY A 113 -22.77 19.52 -0.36
CA GLY A 113 -22.34 20.91 -0.48
C GLY A 113 -23.51 21.89 -0.50
N LEU A 114 -24.62 21.52 -1.16
CA LEU A 114 -25.86 22.30 -1.15
C LEU A 114 -26.48 22.36 0.25
N TYR A 115 -26.46 21.25 0.99
CA TYR A 115 -26.98 21.16 2.35
C TYR A 115 -26.27 22.10 3.31
N LEU A 116 -24.95 21.94 3.47
CA LEU A 116 -24.14 22.76 4.38
C LEU A 116 -24.14 24.23 3.94
N GLY A 117 -24.06 24.48 2.62
CA GLY A 117 -24.16 25.82 2.08
C GLY A 117 -25.52 26.48 2.31
N SER A 118 -26.62 25.71 2.36
CA SER A 118 -27.94 26.26 2.71
C SER A 118 -27.99 26.67 4.18
N MET A 119 -27.44 25.83 5.07
CA MET A 119 -27.39 26.14 6.50
C MET A 119 -26.54 27.36 6.82
N ASP A 120 -25.36 27.47 6.19
CA ASP A 120 -24.50 28.67 6.32
C ASP A 120 -25.24 29.96 5.92
N ASN A 121 -26.27 29.86 5.08
CA ASN A 121 -27.09 30.98 4.60
C ASN A 121 -28.43 31.16 5.34
N GLY A 122 -28.66 30.42 6.44
CA GLY A 122 -29.87 30.51 7.26
C GLY A 122 -31.08 29.76 6.69
N ALA A 123 -30.86 28.71 5.91
CA ALA A 123 -31.93 27.89 5.34
C ALA A 123 -31.66 26.39 5.53
N PHE A 124 -32.73 25.60 5.66
CA PHE A 124 -32.64 24.14 5.69
C PHE A 124 -32.81 23.56 4.29
N TYR A 125 -32.10 22.46 4.04
CA TYR A 125 -32.26 21.60 2.87
C TYR A 125 -32.26 20.14 3.35
N PRO A 126 -32.99 19.21 2.73
CA PRO A 126 -34.03 19.45 1.72
C PRO A 126 -35.21 20.24 2.27
N GLU A 127 -35.50 20.12 3.57
CA GLU A 127 -36.59 20.81 4.26
C GLU A 127 -36.28 21.01 5.77
N PRO A 128 -36.89 22.01 6.42
CA PRO A 128 -36.73 22.21 7.87
C PRO A 128 -37.35 21.08 8.68
N PRO A 129 -36.83 20.80 9.90
CA PRO A 129 -37.44 19.84 10.79
C PRO A 129 -38.78 20.37 11.32
N SER A 130 -39.67 19.45 11.70
CA SER A 130 -40.97 19.78 12.27
C SER A 130 -41.39 18.76 13.32
N PHE A 131 -41.97 19.23 14.42
CA PHE A 131 -42.40 18.39 15.55
C PHE A 131 -43.79 18.84 16.04
N ASP A 132 -44.57 17.88 16.52
CA ASP A 132 -45.86 18.08 17.19
C ASP A 132 -45.84 17.65 18.67
N ASP A 133 -44.64 17.44 19.22
CA ASP A 133 -44.38 16.90 20.55
C ASP A 133 -43.51 17.86 21.41
N GLN A 134 -42.74 17.29 22.34
CA GLN A 134 -41.90 18.04 23.28
C GLN A 134 -40.82 18.91 22.59
N TYR A 135 -40.47 18.62 21.34
CA TYR A 135 -39.42 19.35 20.62
C TYR A 135 -39.93 20.57 19.85
N GLN A 136 -41.24 20.78 19.78
CA GLN A 136 -41.84 21.85 18.98
C GLN A 136 -41.29 23.24 19.34
N THR A 137 -41.25 23.60 20.63
CA THR A 137 -40.78 24.91 21.09
C THR A 137 -39.31 25.15 20.72
N GLY A 138 -38.44 24.16 20.94
CA GLY A 138 -37.02 24.25 20.59
C GLY A 138 -36.81 24.37 19.08
N CYS A 139 -37.60 23.64 18.30
CA CYS A 139 -37.59 23.73 16.85
C CYS A 139 -38.01 25.13 16.36
N GLU A 140 -39.05 25.73 16.95
CA GLU A 140 -39.48 27.10 16.61
C GLU A 140 -38.37 28.13 16.88
N GLU A 141 -37.68 28.03 18.02
CA GLU A 141 -36.51 28.88 18.34
C GLU A 141 -35.36 28.71 17.34
N MET A 142 -35.05 27.46 16.97
CA MET A 142 -34.01 27.17 15.98
C MET A 142 -34.35 27.75 14.61
N LEU A 143 -35.61 27.60 14.18
CA LEU A 143 -36.09 28.14 12.90
C LEU A 143 -36.08 29.67 12.90
N GLU A 144 -36.43 30.31 14.02
CA GLU A 144 -36.33 31.76 14.19
C GLU A 144 -34.88 32.23 14.04
N ALA A 145 -33.92 31.61 14.74
CA ALA A 145 -32.50 31.95 14.64
C ALA A 145 -31.95 31.85 13.20
N MET A 146 -32.40 30.84 12.45
CA MET A 146 -32.04 30.65 11.04
C MET A 146 -32.71 31.70 10.13
N GLN A 147 -33.98 32.02 10.36
CA GLN A 147 -34.71 33.06 9.61
C GLN A 147 -34.14 34.46 9.82
N GLU A 148 -33.72 34.77 11.04
CA GLU A 148 -33.03 36.02 11.38
C GLU A 148 -31.61 36.09 10.80
N LYS A 149 -31.10 34.96 10.29
CA LYS A 149 -29.72 34.81 9.81
C LYS A 149 -28.71 35.21 10.88
N ASP A 150 -28.96 34.77 12.12
CA ASP A 150 -27.95 34.88 13.16
C ASP A 150 -26.72 34.09 12.71
N LYS A 151 -25.66 34.81 12.39
CA LYS A 151 -24.42 34.25 11.86
C LYS A 151 -23.84 33.18 12.77
N VAL A 152 -23.89 33.38 14.08
CA VAL A 152 -23.32 32.43 15.05
C VAL A 152 -24.14 31.16 15.08
N ALA A 153 -25.47 31.30 15.14
CA ALA A 153 -26.38 30.17 15.08
C ALA A 153 -26.22 29.38 13.78
N CYS A 154 -26.17 30.05 12.63
CA CYS A 154 -25.99 29.41 11.32
C CYS A 154 -24.66 28.64 11.25
N LEU A 155 -23.57 29.25 11.71
CA LEU A 155 -22.23 28.63 11.74
C LEU A 155 -22.22 27.38 12.63
N THR A 156 -22.69 27.50 13.88
CA THR A 156 -22.71 26.39 14.84
C THR A 156 -23.62 25.26 14.35
N LEU A 157 -24.83 25.58 13.86
CA LEU A 157 -25.74 24.59 13.30
C LEU A 157 -25.14 23.87 12.09
N SER A 158 -24.50 24.60 11.17
CA SER A 158 -23.81 24.01 10.01
C SER A 158 -22.70 23.04 10.42
N ARG A 159 -21.93 23.35 11.47
CA ARG A 159 -20.91 22.44 12.01
C ARG A 159 -21.52 21.21 12.69
N CYS A 160 -22.54 21.40 13.52
CA CYS A 160 -23.29 20.27 14.11
C CYS A 160 -23.90 19.38 13.02
N ALA A 161 -24.50 19.97 12.00
CA ALA A 161 -25.09 19.27 10.87
C ALA A 161 -24.07 18.48 10.06
N SER A 162 -22.88 19.06 9.84
CA SER A 162 -21.76 18.36 9.20
C SER A 162 -21.43 17.07 9.98
N HIS A 163 -21.29 17.13 11.30
CA HIS A 163 -21.01 15.93 12.11
C HIS A 163 -22.13 14.89 12.03
N ILE A 164 -23.40 15.30 12.21
CA ILE A 164 -24.53 14.35 12.15
C ILE A 164 -24.67 13.72 10.76
N SER A 165 -24.58 14.53 9.69
CA SER A 165 -24.68 14.02 8.32
C SER A 165 -23.51 13.11 7.95
N ASN A 166 -22.29 13.38 8.43
CA ASN A 166 -21.15 12.47 8.23
C ASN A 166 -21.39 11.12 8.92
N ILE A 167 -21.88 11.12 10.17
CA ILE A 167 -22.20 9.87 10.89
C ILE A 167 -23.19 9.01 10.10
N LEU A 168 -24.26 9.62 9.59
CA LEU A 168 -25.30 8.92 8.81
C LEU A 168 -24.81 8.48 7.42
N GLU A 169 -23.95 9.27 6.79
CA GLU A 169 -23.37 8.94 5.48
C GLU A 169 -22.37 7.79 5.59
N ASP A 170 -21.48 7.80 6.58
CA ASP A 170 -20.46 6.78 6.78
C ASP A 170 -21.06 5.40 6.99
N ILE A 171 -22.09 5.30 7.83
CA ILE A 171 -22.77 4.04 8.04
C ILE A 171 -23.49 3.54 6.79
N TYR A 172 -24.09 4.45 6.00
CA TYR A 172 -24.73 4.10 4.75
C TYR A 172 -23.71 3.56 3.74
N ILE A 173 -22.63 4.29 3.48
CA ILE A 173 -21.64 3.86 2.48
C ILE A 173 -20.91 2.58 2.90
N GLU A 174 -20.64 2.40 4.20
CA GLU A 174 -19.99 1.21 4.73
C GLU A 174 -20.92 0.01 4.54
N ALA A 175 -22.20 0.16 4.84
CA ALA A 175 -23.21 -0.85 4.61
C ALA A 175 -23.31 -1.21 3.11
N ARG A 176 -23.33 -0.21 2.22
CA ARG A 176 -23.33 -0.39 0.76
C ARG A 176 -22.11 -1.12 0.24
N ILE A 177 -20.90 -0.69 0.64
CA ILE A 177 -19.67 -1.31 0.15
C ILE A 177 -19.49 -2.72 0.70
N CYS A 178 -19.92 -2.99 1.94
CA CYS A 178 -19.90 -4.33 2.52
C CYS A 178 -20.83 -5.30 1.80
N GLU A 179 -21.99 -4.84 1.34
CA GLU A 179 -22.90 -5.63 0.51
C GLU A 179 -22.32 -5.87 -0.90
N ALA A 180 -21.83 -4.81 -1.55
CA ALA A 180 -21.29 -4.89 -2.91
C ALA A 180 -19.98 -5.69 -2.98
N PHE A 181 -19.16 -5.66 -1.92
CA PHE A 181 -17.83 -6.26 -1.87
C PHE A 181 -17.61 -7.02 -0.54
N PRO A 182 -18.22 -8.20 -0.36
CA PRO A 182 -18.23 -8.96 0.91
C PRO A 182 -16.88 -9.64 1.26
N GLY A 183 -15.77 -9.18 0.68
CA GLY A 183 -14.42 -9.69 0.91
C GLY A 183 -13.61 -8.81 1.85
N THR A 184 -12.36 -8.52 1.47
CA THR A 184 -11.40 -7.79 2.31
C THR A 184 -11.88 -6.41 2.76
N PHE A 185 -12.69 -5.71 1.96
CA PHE A 185 -13.28 -4.43 2.39
C PHE A 185 -14.23 -4.61 3.57
N LYS A 186 -15.20 -5.52 3.45
CA LYS A 186 -16.14 -5.81 4.54
C LYS A 186 -15.41 -6.21 5.82
N GLN A 187 -14.48 -7.16 5.74
CA GLN A 187 -13.72 -7.63 6.90
C GLN A 187 -12.93 -6.50 7.57
N GLY A 188 -12.24 -5.66 6.78
CA GLY A 188 -11.47 -4.54 7.31
C GLY A 188 -12.35 -3.45 7.92
N ILE A 189 -13.49 -3.13 7.30
CA ILE A 189 -14.45 -2.14 7.81
C ILE A 189 -15.06 -2.62 9.13
N GLU A 190 -15.56 -3.85 9.19
CA GLU A 190 -16.12 -4.43 10.42
C GLU A 190 -15.08 -4.48 11.56
N LEU A 191 -13.83 -4.82 11.23
CA LEU A 191 -12.71 -4.82 12.17
C LEU A 191 -12.41 -3.41 12.71
N ASN A 192 -12.41 -2.40 11.84
CA ASN A 192 -12.19 -1.01 12.22
C ASN A 192 -13.34 -0.46 13.07
N SER A 193 -14.59 -0.69 12.66
CA SER A 193 -15.78 -0.25 13.37
C SER A 193 -15.85 -0.84 14.78
N MET A 194 -15.49 -2.12 14.93
CA MET A 194 -15.33 -2.75 16.24
C MET A 194 -14.26 -2.03 17.09
N ARG A 195 -13.06 -1.83 16.54
CA ARG A 195 -11.96 -1.21 17.31
C ARG A 195 -12.25 0.24 17.67
N MET A 196 -12.83 1.01 16.75
CA MET A 196 -13.24 2.39 17.00
C MET A 196 -14.27 2.47 18.12
N ASN A 197 -15.23 1.53 18.18
CA ASN A 197 -16.19 1.45 19.28
C ASN A 197 -15.53 1.08 20.62
N GLU A 198 -14.53 0.20 20.62
CA GLU A 198 -13.79 -0.14 21.85
C GLU A 198 -12.92 1.01 22.38
N LEU A 199 -12.35 1.81 21.49
CA LEU A 199 -11.52 2.96 21.84
C LEU A 199 -12.33 4.19 22.25
N MET A 200 -13.63 4.21 21.95
CA MET A 200 -14.52 5.31 22.30
C MET A 200 -14.68 5.42 23.83
N PRO A 201 -14.51 6.63 24.42
CA PRO A 201 -14.67 6.81 25.85
C PRO A 201 -16.12 6.50 26.28
N SER A 202 -16.27 5.85 27.44
CA SER A 202 -17.59 5.62 28.04
C SER A 202 -18.32 6.94 28.31
N LEU A 203 -19.66 6.89 28.33
CA LEU A 203 -20.51 8.06 28.60
C LEU A 203 -20.08 8.80 29.88
N GLN A 204 -19.86 8.08 30.98
CA GLN A 204 -19.39 8.70 32.22
C GLN A 204 -18.02 9.37 32.06
N SER A 205 -17.10 8.76 31.32
CA SER A 205 -15.78 9.37 31.07
C SER A 205 -15.88 10.65 30.25
N GLN A 206 -16.83 10.75 29.32
CA GLN A 206 -17.07 11.97 28.55
C GLN A 206 -17.63 13.08 29.44
N ILE A 207 -18.56 12.74 30.34
CA ILE A 207 -19.12 13.67 31.35
C ILE A 207 -18.01 14.15 32.29
N ASP A 208 -17.20 13.24 32.83
CA ASP A 208 -16.11 13.56 33.77
C ASP A 208 -15.01 14.43 33.12
N LYS A 209 -14.87 14.36 31.79
CA LYS A 209 -13.96 15.20 31.00
C LYS A 209 -14.57 16.52 30.55
N GLU A 210 -15.81 16.82 30.96
CA GLU A 210 -16.53 18.05 30.61
C GLU A 210 -16.62 18.26 29.08
N TYR A 211 -16.91 17.18 28.34
CA TYR A 211 -17.23 17.29 26.92
C TYR A 211 -18.49 18.13 26.73
N SER A 212 -18.60 18.82 25.59
CA SER A 212 -19.83 19.53 25.25
C SER A 212 -20.97 18.53 25.13
N ASP A 213 -22.17 18.91 25.57
CA ASP A 213 -23.34 18.03 25.57
C ASP A 213 -23.66 17.54 24.14
N PHE A 214 -23.49 18.39 23.13
CA PHE A 214 -23.60 18.00 21.73
C PHE A 214 -22.54 16.94 21.34
N SER A 215 -21.28 17.11 21.74
CA SER A 215 -20.23 16.11 21.47
C SER A 215 -20.55 14.75 22.09
N ILE A 216 -21.12 14.74 23.31
CA ILE A 216 -21.57 13.52 23.98
C ILE A 216 -22.65 12.83 23.15
N MET A 217 -23.66 13.58 22.73
CA MET A 217 -24.76 13.05 21.91
C MET A 217 -24.28 12.55 20.54
N ALA A 218 -23.38 13.27 19.87
CA ALA A 218 -22.78 12.84 18.61
C ALA A 218 -22.00 11.51 18.77
N ASN A 219 -21.24 11.35 19.86
CA ASN A 219 -20.53 10.10 20.16
C ASN A 219 -21.49 8.95 20.47
N LEU A 220 -22.63 9.20 21.13
CA LEU A 220 -23.66 8.19 21.37
C LEU A 220 -24.34 7.74 20.08
N LEU A 221 -24.69 8.70 19.20
CA LEU A 221 -25.23 8.41 17.88
C LEU A 221 -24.27 7.58 17.05
N LEU A 222 -22.98 7.94 17.04
CA LEU A 222 -21.95 7.20 16.33
C LEU A 222 -21.78 5.76 16.84
N GLN A 223 -21.78 5.56 18.17
CA GLN A 223 -21.78 4.22 18.77
C GLN A 223 -22.97 3.40 18.30
N TYR A 224 -24.17 3.97 18.41
CA TYR A 224 -25.41 3.31 18.02
C TYR A 224 -25.40 2.95 16.54
N CYS A 225 -24.96 3.86 15.67
CA CYS A 225 -24.83 3.60 14.24
C CYS A 225 -23.91 2.38 14.03
N ARG A 226 -22.65 2.44 14.49
CA ARG A 226 -21.66 1.40 14.22
C ARG A 226 -22.00 0.04 14.82
N ALA A 227 -22.49 0.01 16.06
CA ALA A 227 -22.68 -1.24 16.82
C ALA A 227 -24.14 -1.73 16.88
N GLY A 228 -25.12 -0.87 16.59
CA GLY A 228 -26.53 -1.14 16.91
C GLY A 228 -26.82 -1.14 18.41
N THR A 229 -25.90 -0.64 19.24
CA THR A 229 -26.01 -0.51 20.71
C THR A 229 -25.00 0.53 21.20
N ILE A 230 -25.16 0.99 22.44
CA ILE A 230 -24.21 1.91 23.09
C ILE A 230 -23.47 1.24 24.25
N ASN A 231 -22.28 1.76 24.56
CA ASN A 231 -21.52 1.33 25.71
C ASN A 231 -22.00 2.04 26.99
N ASN A 232 -22.96 1.43 27.70
CA ASN A 232 -23.48 1.91 28.98
C ASN A 232 -23.07 1.02 30.18
N LEU A 233 -21.76 0.69 30.29
CA LEU A 233 -21.25 -0.20 31.36
C LEU A 233 -21.53 0.32 32.78
N ASN A 234 -21.65 1.63 32.95
CA ASN A 234 -21.85 2.25 34.27
C ASN A 234 -23.34 2.38 34.66
N GLY A 235 -24.27 1.94 33.82
CA GLY A 235 -25.70 1.98 34.10
C GLY A 235 -26.25 3.40 34.23
N TYR A 236 -25.76 4.33 33.41
CA TYR A 236 -26.30 5.69 33.32
C TYR A 236 -27.79 5.62 32.88
N THR A 237 -28.63 6.45 33.48
CA THR A 237 -30.09 6.53 33.21
C THR A 237 -30.57 7.98 33.11
N GLY A 238 -29.67 8.90 32.72
CA GLY A 238 -30.01 10.31 32.57
C GLY A 238 -30.49 10.66 31.16
N PRO A 239 -30.75 11.96 30.91
CA PRO A 239 -31.49 12.42 29.72
C PRO A 239 -30.80 12.09 28.39
N TYR A 240 -29.47 11.95 28.34
CA TYR A 240 -28.77 11.61 27.09
C TYR A 240 -29.27 10.31 26.44
N LEU A 241 -29.79 9.36 27.22
CA LEU A 241 -30.35 8.13 26.67
C LEU A 241 -31.75 8.34 26.10
N ASP A 242 -32.57 9.15 26.76
CA ASP A 242 -33.92 9.49 26.28
C ASP A 242 -33.80 10.23 24.92
N TYR A 243 -32.94 11.25 24.85
CA TYR A 243 -32.67 11.96 23.59
C TYR A 243 -32.06 11.07 22.50
N LEU A 244 -31.27 10.05 22.86
CA LEU A 244 -30.77 9.07 21.89
C LEU A 244 -31.92 8.21 21.36
N GLU A 245 -32.78 7.70 22.24
CA GLU A 245 -33.96 6.89 21.86
C GLU A 245 -34.88 7.66 20.91
N ASP A 246 -35.07 8.96 21.15
CA ASP A 246 -35.88 9.82 20.28
C ASP A 246 -35.20 10.11 18.92
N CYS A 247 -33.86 10.07 18.85
CA CYS A 247 -33.12 10.16 17.59
C CYS A 247 -33.13 8.85 16.76
N VAL A 248 -33.21 7.69 17.40
CA VAL A 248 -33.07 6.37 16.75
C VAL A 248 -34.01 6.15 15.56
N PRO A 249 -35.31 6.52 15.61
CA PRO A 249 -36.20 6.36 14.46
C PRO A 249 -35.69 7.04 13.19
N TYR A 250 -35.16 8.27 13.31
CA TYR A 250 -34.61 9.02 12.19
C TYR A 250 -33.30 8.41 11.68
N VAL A 251 -32.44 7.95 12.60
CA VAL A 251 -31.22 7.21 12.24
C VAL A 251 -31.58 5.97 11.43
N GLU A 252 -32.44 5.11 11.97
CA GLU A 252 -32.81 3.86 11.31
C GLU A 252 -33.46 4.13 9.95
N GLU A 253 -34.48 5.01 9.85
CA GLU A 253 -35.16 5.31 8.59
C GLU A 253 -34.17 5.78 7.50
N SER A 254 -33.20 6.62 7.88
CA SER A 254 -32.19 7.14 6.95
C SER A 254 -31.28 6.07 6.34
N LEU A 255 -31.11 4.93 7.02
CA LEU A 255 -30.29 3.80 6.55
C LEU A 255 -30.96 2.99 5.43
N TYR A 256 -32.29 3.06 5.30
CA TYR A 256 -33.05 2.29 4.31
C TYR A 256 -33.10 2.97 2.94
N SER A 257 -32.61 4.22 2.81
CA SER A 257 -32.72 4.98 1.56
C SER A 257 -31.38 5.22 0.88
N ASP A 258 -31.39 5.03 -0.45
CA ASP A 258 -30.29 5.42 -1.32
C ASP A 258 -30.27 6.91 -1.65
N ASP A 259 -31.38 7.64 -1.43
CA ASP A 259 -31.42 9.08 -1.64
C ASP A 259 -30.74 9.79 -0.46
N MET A 260 -29.67 10.55 -0.76
CA MET A 260 -28.97 11.34 0.24
C MET A 260 -29.89 12.35 0.93
N LYS A 261 -30.93 12.84 0.26
CA LYS A 261 -31.88 13.79 0.85
C LYS A 261 -32.58 13.23 2.08
N ASP A 262 -32.86 11.94 2.11
CA ASP A 262 -33.52 11.30 3.26
C ASP A 262 -32.58 11.29 4.47
N ARG A 263 -31.27 11.06 4.25
CA ARG A 263 -30.24 11.18 5.30
C ARG A 263 -30.07 12.60 5.80
N LEU A 264 -30.13 13.59 4.91
CA LEU A 264 -30.06 15.00 5.29
C LEU A 264 -31.34 15.47 6.01
N HIS A 265 -32.51 14.96 5.62
CA HIS A 265 -33.77 15.18 6.31
C HIS A 265 -33.70 14.62 7.75
N ALA A 266 -33.20 13.40 7.91
CA ALA A 266 -32.98 12.81 9.24
C ALA A 266 -31.99 13.64 10.07
N ALA A 267 -30.89 14.12 9.46
CA ALA A 267 -29.94 15.01 10.13
C ALA A 267 -30.61 16.30 10.64
N ASN A 268 -31.49 16.93 9.85
CA ASN A 268 -32.26 18.09 10.28
C ASN A 268 -33.15 17.81 11.50
N HIS A 269 -33.83 16.67 11.51
CA HIS A 269 -34.68 16.27 12.64
C HIS A 269 -33.85 15.96 13.89
N ILE A 270 -32.71 15.29 13.73
CA ILE A 270 -31.77 15.06 14.84
C ILE A 270 -31.28 16.40 15.42
N LEU A 271 -30.96 17.40 14.60
CA LEU A 271 -30.60 18.73 15.11
C LEU A 271 -31.72 19.39 15.91
N GLY A 272 -32.97 19.25 15.46
CA GLY A 272 -34.14 19.75 16.18
C GLY A 272 -34.35 19.09 17.53
N ILE A 273 -34.19 17.77 17.61
CA ILE A 273 -34.23 17.00 18.85
C ILE A 273 -33.10 17.45 19.80
N LEU A 274 -31.89 17.62 19.27
CA LEU A 274 -30.71 17.99 20.05
C LEU A 274 -30.57 19.49 20.31
N TRP A 275 -31.59 20.31 19.99
CA TRP A 275 -31.52 21.77 20.11
C TRP A 275 -31.16 22.23 21.53
N GLU A 276 -31.68 21.57 22.58
CA GLU A 276 -31.35 21.91 23.97
C GLU A 276 -29.85 21.81 24.27
N TYR A 277 -29.12 20.91 23.58
CA TYR A 277 -27.68 20.74 23.71
C TYR A 277 -26.87 21.59 22.71
N ILE A 278 -27.49 22.06 21.64
CA ILE A 278 -26.84 22.94 20.64
C ILE A 278 -26.92 24.42 21.06
N LYS A 279 -28.03 24.84 21.68
CA LYS A 279 -28.23 26.23 22.11
C LYS A 279 -27.12 26.76 23.03
N PRO A 280 -26.65 26.02 24.06
CA PRO A 280 -25.49 26.44 24.86
C PRO A 280 -24.21 26.60 24.03
N LEU A 281 -23.99 25.72 23.04
CA LEU A 281 -22.83 25.79 22.15
C LEU A 281 -22.84 27.06 21.29
N ILE A 282 -24.02 27.54 20.87
CA ILE A 282 -24.18 28.82 20.16
C ILE A 282 -23.76 29.98 21.06
N GLU A 283 -24.20 30.00 22.32
CA GLU A 283 -23.83 31.05 23.28
C GLU A 283 -22.32 31.05 23.54
N ASP A 284 -21.71 29.88 23.78
CA ASP A 284 -20.26 29.74 23.96
C ASP A 284 -19.48 30.24 22.72
N THR A 285 -19.98 29.93 21.53
CA THR A 285 -19.37 30.41 20.27
C THR A 285 -19.51 31.92 20.14
N ARG A 286 -20.66 32.48 20.55
CA ARG A 286 -20.90 33.93 20.56
C ARG A 286 -19.97 34.65 21.51
N GLU A 287 -19.72 34.11 22.70
CA GLU A 287 -18.75 34.66 23.65
C GLU A 287 -17.32 34.65 23.10
N LYS A 288 -16.93 33.57 22.39
CA LYS A 288 -15.60 33.48 21.76
C LYS A 288 -15.43 34.48 20.62
N LEU A 289 -16.47 34.70 19.81
CA LEU A 289 -16.50 35.71 18.75
C LEU A 289 -16.38 37.15 19.26
N GLN A 290 -16.77 37.43 20.50
CA GLN A 290 -16.52 38.75 21.10
C GLN A 290 -15.03 39.00 21.38
N ASN A 291 -14.23 37.94 21.49
CA ASN A 291 -12.84 37.97 21.91
C ASN A 291 -11.83 37.67 20.78
N THR A 292 -12.28 37.16 19.64
CA THR A 292 -11.44 36.68 18.52
C THR A 292 -12.06 37.02 17.16
N SER A 293 -11.34 36.78 16.07
CA SER A 293 -11.90 36.94 14.71
C SER A 293 -12.89 35.81 14.35
N GLU A 294 -13.71 36.04 13.31
CA GLU A 294 -14.71 35.07 12.84
C GLU A 294 -14.06 33.74 12.41
N ASP A 295 -12.98 33.80 11.64
CA ASP A 295 -12.22 32.63 11.20
C ASP A 295 -11.56 31.87 12.37
N GLU A 296 -11.08 32.59 13.39
CA GLU A 296 -10.50 31.97 14.59
C GLU A 296 -11.56 31.28 15.45
N ALA A 297 -12.74 31.88 15.60
CA ALA A 297 -13.85 31.27 16.34
C ALA A 297 -14.37 30.01 15.63
N GLU A 298 -14.44 30.02 14.29
CA GLU A 298 -14.75 28.84 13.46
C GLU A 298 -13.72 27.72 13.71
N GLN A 299 -12.42 28.02 13.63
CA GLN A 299 -11.36 27.04 13.88
C GLN A 299 -11.37 26.50 15.31
N LEU A 300 -11.67 27.33 16.30
CA LEU A 300 -11.78 26.90 17.70
C LEU A 300 -12.97 25.98 17.93
N LEU A 301 -14.12 26.27 17.30
CA LEU A 301 -15.29 25.41 17.35
C LEU A 301 -15.00 24.07 16.68
N GLU A 302 -14.43 24.09 15.47
CA GLU A 302 -14.10 22.89 14.70
C GLU A 302 -13.01 22.05 15.39
N GLY A 303 -12.01 22.70 15.98
CA GLY A 303 -10.99 22.03 16.79
C GLY A 303 -11.55 21.41 18.07
N MET A 304 -12.48 22.09 18.75
CA MET A 304 -13.15 21.55 19.93
C MET A 304 -13.98 20.31 19.56
N LEU A 305 -14.87 20.44 18.59
CA LEU A 305 -15.74 19.35 18.14
C LEU A 305 -14.90 18.19 17.60
N GLY A 306 -13.88 18.45 16.78
CA GLY A 306 -12.96 17.43 16.26
C GLY A 306 -12.14 16.72 17.34
N SER A 307 -11.86 17.38 18.48
CA SER A 307 -11.17 16.75 19.61
C SER A 307 -12.06 15.90 20.51
N GLN A 308 -13.38 16.14 20.50
CA GLN A 308 -14.34 15.49 21.39
C GLN A 308 -15.21 14.46 20.67
N ILE A 309 -15.54 14.68 19.40
CA ILE A 309 -16.30 13.75 18.54
C ILE A 309 -15.31 12.79 17.90
N HIS A 310 -15.43 11.51 18.25
CA HIS A 310 -14.46 10.50 17.82
C HIS A 310 -14.80 9.98 16.42
N GLY A 311 -13.77 9.65 15.63
CA GLY A 311 -13.92 8.69 14.52
C GLY A 311 -14.61 9.16 13.24
N GLY A 312 -14.69 10.45 12.95
CA GLY A 312 -15.09 10.96 11.63
C GLY A 312 -14.04 11.91 11.06
N THR A 313 -13.42 11.54 9.94
CA THR A 313 -12.73 12.55 9.13
C THR A 313 -13.81 13.41 8.48
N PRO A 314 -13.74 14.75 8.52
CA PRO A 314 -14.75 15.58 7.90
C PRO A 314 -14.91 15.25 6.42
N LEU A 315 -16.16 15.09 5.96
CA LEU A 315 -16.40 14.98 4.52
C LEU A 315 -15.90 16.23 3.80
N PRO A 316 -15.27 16.08 2.62
CA PRO A 316 -14.76 17.22 1.86
C PRO A 316 -15.89 18.19 1.52
N SER A 317 -15.82 19.38 2.12
CA SER A 317 -16.80 20.47 1.97
C SER A 317 -16.54 21.36 0.74
N GLY A 318 -15.52 21.05 -0.07
CA GLY A 318 -15.15 21.82 -1.26
C GLY A 318 -14.40 23.13 -0.98
N LYS A 319 -14.17 23.50 0.30
CA LYS A 319 -13.28 24.61 0.67
C LYS A 319 -11.81 24.22 0.38
N GLY A 320 -11.36 24.37 -0.88
CA GLY A 320 -9.97 24.11 -1.30
C GLY A 320 -9.80 23.43 -2.66
N GLY A 321 -10.88 23.09 -3.37
CA GLY A 321 -10.83 22.42 -4.66
C GLY A 321 -12.21 22.11 -5.23
N ASN A 322 -12.28 21.36 -6.33
CA ASN A 322 -13.57 20.85 -6.83
C ASN A 322 -14.09 19.77 -5.87
N LEU A 323 -15.37 19.85 -5.48
CA LEU A 323 -16.04 18.77 -4.74
C LEU A 323 -15.81 17.43 -5.44
N PRO A 324 -15.57 16.34 -4.68
CA PRO A 324 -15.47 15.02 -5.27
C PRO A 324 -16.75 14.69 -6.06
N LYS A 325 -16.59 13.93 -7.13
CA LYS A 325 -17.74 13.46 -7.91
C LYS A 325 -17.95 12.00 -7.59
N GLN A 326 -19.18 11.66 -7.24
CA GLN A 326 -19.62 10.28 -7.14
C GLN A 326 -19.33 9.53 -8.46
N ALA A 327 -18.71 8.36 -8.36
CA ALA A 327 -18.40 7.49 -9.50
C ALA A 327 -19.66 7.00 -10.21
N ASP A 328 -19.59 6.88 -11.54
CA ASP A 328 -20.71 6.39 -12.35
C ASP A 328 -21.05 4.93 -12.00
N GLU A 329 -20.04 4.11 -11.72
CA GLU A 329 -20.20 2.74 -11.23
C GLU A 329 -21.09 2.65 -9.99
N GLY A 330 -20.88 3.53 -9.01
CA GLY A 330 -21.67 3.54 -7.78
C GLY A 330 -23.12 4.00 -8.01
N LYS A 331 -23.34 4.97 -8.90
CA LYS A 331 -24.69 5.38 -9.33
C LYS A 331 -25.45 4.25 -10.00
N GLU A 332 -24.79 3.50 -10.86
CA GLU A 332 -25.41 2.35 -11.53
C GLU A 332 -25.69 1.21 -10.54
N MET A 333 -24.82 0.98 -9.55
CA MET A 333 -25.07 0.02 -8.46
C MET A 333 -26.29 0.41 -7.62
N GLN A 334 -26.41 1.68 -7.22
CA GLN A 334 -27.58 2.20 -6.48
C GLN A 334 -28.89 1.99 -7.27
N LYS A 335 -28.88 2.23 -8.58
CA LYS A 335 -30.08 2.01 -9.43
C LYS A 335 -30.42 0.54 -9.64
N ALA A 336 -29.40 -0.31 -9.79
CA ALA A 336 -29.59 -1.72 -10.15
C ALA A 336 -30.00 -2.59 -8.95
N ASN A 337 -29.50 -2.26 -7.75
CA ASN A 337 -29.81 -2.98 -6.53
C ASN A 337 -30.06 -1.97 -5.39
N PRO A 338 -31.34 -1.62 -5.15
CA PRO A 338 -31.72 -0.81 -4.00
C PRO A 338 -31.26 -1.47 -2.72
N PHE A 339 -30.68 -0.68 -1.82
CA PHE A 339 -30.11 -1.22 -0.59
C PHE A 339 -31.19 -1.86 0.30
N THR A 340 -30.86 -3.00 0.91
CA THR A 340 -31.66 -3.61 1.97
C THR A 340 -30.94 -3.36 3.29
N ALA A 341 -31.57 -2.62 4.20
CA ALA A 341 -30.85 -2.21 5.41
C ALA A 341 -30.37 -3.38 6.25
N LEU A 342 -29.19 -3.18 6.85
CA LEU A 342 -28.61 -4.05 7.86
C LEU A 342 -29.29 -3.77 9.21
N PRO A 343 -30.14 -4.68 9.74
CA PRO A 343 -30.78 -4.47 11.03
C PRO A 343 -29.74 -4.32 12.16
N PRO A 344 -30.07 -3.64 13.27
CA PRO A 344 -29.17 -3.48 14.41
C PRO A 344 -28.56 -4.81 14.89
N GLN A 345 -29.34 -5.89 14.85
CA GLN A 345 -28.89 -7.22 15.25
C GLN A 345 -27.80 -7.80 14.33
N GLU A 346 -27.83 -7.50 13.04
CA GLU A 346 -26.75 -7.92 12.12
C GLU A 346 -25.46 -7.12 12.36
N ARG A 347 -25.58 -5.82 12.68
CA ARG A 347 -24.43 -4.98 13.08
C ARG A 347 -23.78 -5.49 14.36
N GLN A 348 -24.58 -5.89 15.35
CA GLN A 348 -24.08 -6.54 16.57
C GLN A 348 -23.37 -7.86 16.28
N ASN A 349 -23.94 -8.71 15.40
CA ASN A 349 -23.32 -9.98 15.01
C ASN A 349 -21.98 -9.77 14.29
N ALA A 350 -21.89 -8.77 13.39
CA ALA A 350 -20.64 -8.41 12.73
C ALA A 350 -19.56 -7.99 13.75
N MET A 351 -19.96 -7.22 14.77
CA MET A 351 -19.05 -6.78 15.83
C MET A 351 -18.54 -7.95 16.69
N LEU A 352 -19.41 -8.91 17.03
CA LEU A 352 -19.03 -10.13 17.75
C LEU A 352 -18.05 -10.99 16.92
N ASN A 353 -18.34 -11.17 15.63
CA ASN A 353 -17.44 -11.91 14.73
C ASN A 353 -16.06 -11.26 14.65
N ALA A 354 -15.99 -9.93 14.57
CA ALA A 354 -14.72 -9.20 14.57
C ALA A 354 -13.95 -9.38 15.88
N GLN A 355 -14.64 -9.41 17.03
CA GLN A 355 -14.03 -9.66 18.34
C GLN A 355 -13.42 -11.07 18.43
N ASP A 356 -14.15 -12.08 17.95
CA ASP A 356 -13.66 -13.46 17.90
C ASP A 356 -12.38 -13.56 17.05
N VAL A 357 -12.35 -12.91 15.89
CA VAL A 357 -11.16 -12.87 15.01
C VAL A 357 -9.96 -12.23 15.72
N VAL A 358 -10.16 -11.11 16.42
CA VAL A 358 -9.08 -10.46 17.18
C VAL A 358 -8.61 -11.32 18.35
N ALA A 359 -9.52 -12.01 19.05
CA ALA A 359 -9.16 -12.92 20.13
C ALA A 359 -8.37 -14.13 19.61
N GLU A 360 -8.79 -14.72 18.48
CA GLU A 360 -8.07 -15.82 17.83
C GLU A 360 -6.66 -15.41 17.41
N GLU A 361 -6.51 -14.26 16.74
CA GLU A 361 -5.21 -13.74 16.31
C GLU A 361 -4.35 -13.26 17.49
N GLY A 362 -4.95 -12.70 18.54
CA GLY A 362 -4.25 -12.30 19.77
C GLY A 362 -3.69 -13.48 20.56
N ASN A 363 -4.35 -14.64 20.50
CA ASN A 363 -3.86 -15.89 21.10
C ASN A 363 -2.76 -16.56 20.27
N ARG A 364 -2.58 -16.18 18.99
CA ARG A 364 -1.41 -16.62 18.21
C ARG A 364 -0.20 -15.90 18.79
N ILE A 365 0.67 -16.66 19.44
CA ILE A 365 1.94 -16.18 19.98
C ILE A 365 2.62 -15.35 18.87
N GLN A 366 2.80 -14.05 19.11
CA GLN A 366 3.63 -13.21 18.25
C GLN A 366 4.94 -13.96 18.04
N LEU A 367 5.40 -14.07 16.79
CA LEU A 367 6.58 -14.85 16.42
C LEU A 367 7.83 -14.20 17.03
N ALA A 368 8.00 -14.39 18.34
CA ALA A 368 9.11 -13.89 19.13
C ALA A 368 10.33 -14.68 18.70
N LYS A 369 11.41 -13.95 18.41
CA LYS A 369 12.72 -14.52 18.10
C LYS A 369 13.12 -15.50 19.22
N THR A 370 12.96 -16.79 18.99
CA THR A 370 13.78 -17.79 19.69
C THR A 370 15.16 -17.74 19.06
N SER A 371 16.05 -16.95 19.64
CA SER A 371 17.48 -16.87 19.30
C SER A 371 18.27 -18.13 19.71
N THR A 372 17.59 -19.18 20.15
CA THR A 372 18.17 -20.48 20.48
C THR A 372 17.57 -21.55 19.58
N ILE A 373 18.38 -22.01 18.62
CA ILE A 373 18.16 -23.27 17.92
C ILE A 373 18.30 -24.37 18.98
N LEU A 374 17.19 -24.81 19.54
CA LEU A 374 17.13 -26.13 20.17
C LEU A 374 17.09 -27.14 19.02
N ASP A 375 18.06 -28.06 19.01
CA ASP A 375 18.17 -29.22 18.12
C ASP A 375 16.97 -30.17 18.29
N GLY A 376 15.79 -29.71 17.91
CA GLY A 376 14.56 -30.49 17.79
C GLY A 376 14.45 -31.01 16.36
N ASN A 377 14.40 -32.32 16.21
CA ASN A 377 14.48 -33.06 14.95
C ASN A 377 13.23 -32.96 14.04
N ASN A 378 12.60 -31.78 13.93
CA ASN A 378 11.50 -31.57 12.99
C ASN A 378 11.30 -30.08 12.62
N PRO A 379 12.08 -29.51 11.69
CA PRO A 379 11.81 -28.18 11.16
C PRO A 379 10.69 -28.29 10.12
N GLY A 380 9.46 -28.01 10.55
CA GLY A 380 8.30 -27.93 9.66
C GLY A 380 7.34 -26.85 10.10
N ILE A 381 7.01 -25.92 9.19
CA ILE A 381 5.81 -25.11 9.33
C ILE A 381 4.64 -26.07 9.15
N THR A 382 3.89 -26.33 10.22
CA THR A 382 2.69 -27.16 10.14
C THR A 382 1.57 -26.30 9.57
N TYR A 383 1.39 -26.38 8.26
CA TYR A 383 0.21 -25.80 7.63
C TYR A 383 -1.00 -26.67 7.98
N ASN A 384 -1.91 -26.12 8.78
CA ASN A 384 -3.16 -26.78 9.09
C ASN A 384 -4.10 -26.69 7.87
N HIS A 385 -3.93 -27.59 6.90
CA HIS A 385 -4.74 -27.69 5.68
C HIS A 385 -6.19 -28.18 5.91
N GLN A 386 -6.63 -28.32 7.17
CA GLN A 386 -7.95 -28.81 7.54
C GLN A 386 -8.83 -27.76 8.24
N TYR A 387 -8.41 -26.50 8.32
CA TYR A 387 -9.27 -25.42 8.84
C TYR A 387 -10.19 -24.89 7.73
N LEU A 388 -11.50 -25.01 7.92
CA LEU A 388 -12.52 -24.49 7.00
C LEU A 388 -12.81 -23.01 7.33
N GLY A 389 -11.95 -22.15 6.79
CA GLY A 389 -12.08 -20.73 6.44
C GLY A 389 -13.16 -19.82 7.04
N SER A 390 -12.68 -18.71 7.63
CA SER A 390 -13.40 -17.45 7.85
C SER A 390 -13.31 -16.44 6.68
N GLY A 391 -12.79 -16.85 5.52
CA GLY A 391 -12.57 -15.96 4.36
C GLY A 391 -11.25 -15.14 4.41
N TYR A 392 -10.51 -15.19 5.53
CA TYR A 392 -9.25 -14.47 5.74
C TYR A 392 -8.03 -15.10 5.03
N GLU A 393 -8.14 -16.32 4.50
CA GLU A 393 -7.03 -17.04 3.84
C GLU A 393 -6.44 -16.26 2.65
N LYS A 394 -7.29 -15.54 1.90
CA LYS A 394 -6.86 -14.76 0.74
C LYS A 394 -6.10 -13.50 1.16
N SER A 395 -6.61 -12.76 2.15
CA SER A 395 -5.96 -11.56 2.71
C SER A 395 -4.58 -11.88 3.28
N ALA A 396 -4.46 -12.98 4.03
CA ALA A 396 -3.18 -13.44 4.56
C ALA A 396 -2.20 -13.81 3.43
N SER A 397 -2.64 -14.56 2.42
CA SER A 397 -1.80 -14.95 1.28
C SER A 397 -1.28 -13.74 0.50
N ASP A 398 -2.11 -12.71 0.30
CA ASP A 398 -1.70 -11.48 -0.38
C ASP A 398 -0.68 -10.70 0.44
N LEU A 399 -0.89 -10.56 1.75
CA LEU A 399 0.08 -9.95 2.65
C LEU A 399 1.43 -10.68 2.62
N PHE A 400 1.43 -12.01 2.68
CA PHE A 400 2.67 -12.80 2.58
C PHE A 400 3.38 -12.62 1.24
N ARG A 401 2.63 -12.53 0.13
CA ARG A 401 3.19 -12.26 -1.19
C ARG A 401 3.85 -10.88 -1.24
N ILE A 402 3.18 -9.86 -0.69
CA ILE A 402 3.72 -8.50 -0.62
C ILE A 402 4.97 -8.47 0.28
N LEU A 403 4.89 -9.05 1.47
CA LEU A 403 6.00 -9.15 2.42
C LEU A 403 7.22 -9.81 1.78
N ASN A 404 7.04 -10.96 1.10
CA ASN A 404 8.12 -11.63 0.39
C ASN A 404 8.69 -10.75 -0.74
N SER A 405 7.85 -10.02 -1.48
CA SER A 405 8.33 -9.13 -2.54
C SER A 405 9.18 -7.97 -2.01
N VAL A 406 8.76 -7.37 -0.89
CA VAL A 406 9.49 -6.27 -0.23
C VAL A 406 10.79 -6.80 0.38
N ALA A 407 10.74 -7.95 1.06
CA ALA A 407 11.93 -8.60 1.61
C ALA A 407 12.91 -9.01 0.51
N THR A 408 12.43 -9.46 -0.65
CA THR A 408 13.26 -9.80 -1.81
C THR A 408 13.99 -8.56 -2.33
N ALA A 409 13.27 -7.47 -2.59
CA ALA A 409 13.88 -6.23 -3.06
C ALA A 409 14.95 -5.70 -2.08
N LYS A 410 14.65 -5.71 -0.76
CA LYS A 410 15.58 -5.26 0.28
C LYS A 410 16.81 -6.17 0.41
N ALA A 411 16.62 -7.49 0.30
CA ALA A 411 17.73 -8.45 0.31
C ALA A 411 18.61 -8.32 -0.93
N GLU A 412 18.02 -8.09 -2.10
CA GLU A 412 18.75 -7.81 -3.34
C GLU A 412 19.56 -6.52 -3.21
N GLU A 413 18.98 -5.43 -2.70
CA GLU A 413 19.67 -4.17 -2.47
C GLU A 413 20.85 -4.33 -1.50
N GLN A 414 20.63 -4.98 -0.35
CA GLN A 414 21.70 -5.26 0.62
C GLN A 414 22.80 -6.13 0.00
N TYR A 415 22.43 -7.16 -0.76
CA TYR A 415 23.39 -8.03 -1.43
C TYR A 415 24.25 -7.25 -2.44
N GLN A 416 23.65 -6.31 -3.19
CA GLN A 416 24.40 -5.45 -4.11
C GLN A 416 25.33 -4.49 -3.37
N GLN A 417 24.91 -3.97 -2.21
CA GLN A 417 25.76 -3.12 -1.39
C GLN A 417 26.98 -3.89 -0.84
N GLU A 418 26.76 -5.08 -0.25
CA GLU A 418 27.85 -5.96 0.21
C GLU A 418 28.81 -6.32 -0.93
N MET A 419 28.28 -6.63 -2.12
CA MET A 419 29.10 -6.90 -3.32
C MET A 419 29.95 -5.69 -3.70
N THR A 420 29.39 -4.49 -3.63
CA THR A 420 30.11 -3.25 -3.97
C THR A 420 31.25 -3.00 -2.99
N GLU A 421 31.02 -3.24 -1.69
CA GLU A 421 32.05 -3.16 -0.66
C GLU A 421 33.16 -4.22 -0.84
N GLU A 422 32.80 -5.46 -1.18
CA GLU A 422 33.74 -6.53 -1.50
C GLU A 422 34.61 -6.18 -2.73
N LEU A 423 33.99 -5.66 -3.79
CA LEU A 423 34.68 -5.21 -5.01
C LEU A 423 35.66 -4.06 -4.71
N GLN A 424 35.25 -3.07 -3.91
CA GLN A 424 36.13 -1.96 -3.54
C GLN A 424 37.31 -2.43 -2.67
N LYS A 425 37.08 -3.38 -1.75
CA LYS A 425 38.15 -3.99 -0.97
C LYS A 425 39.13 -4.77 -1.85
N ALA A 426 38.62 -5.58 -2.78
CA ALA A 426 39.45 -6.30 -3.72
C ALA A 426 40.27 -5.35 -4.61
N ALA A 427 39.67 -4.24 -5.07
CA ALA A 427 40.37 -3.21 -5.83
C ALA A 427 41.52 -2.57 -5.04
N ASN A 428 41.32 -2.32 -3.74
CA ASN A 428 42.35 -1.77 -2.85
C ASN A 428 43.49 -2.77 -2.56
N ASP A 429 43.21 -4.08 -2.57
CA ASP A 429 44.20 -5.12 -2.30
C ASP A 429 45.10 -5.42 -3.53
N ILE A 430 44.66 -5.07 -4.75
CA ILE A 430 45.44 -5.26 -5.99
C ILE A 430 46.67 -4.34 -6.00
N HIS A 431 47.84 -4.93 -5.79
CA HIS A 431 49.13 -4.26 -5.96
C HIS A 431 49.50 -4.22 -7.44
N TYR A 432 49.15 -3.12 -8.12
CA TYR A 432 49.70 -2.84 -9.43
C TYR A 432 51.22 -2.64 -9.29
N GLY A 433 52.01 -3.34 -10.12
CA GLY A 433 53.47 -3.17 -10.14
C GLY A 433 53.89 -1.70 -10.36
N ASN A 434 55.18 -1.39 -10.18
CA ASN A 434 55.80 -0.06 -10.10
C ASN A 434 55.30 1.09 -11.03
N ALA A 435 54.55 0.81 -12.11
CA ALA A 435 53.95 1.80 -13.00
C ALA A 435 52.67 2.48 -12.48
N HIS A 436 52.00 1.93 -11.46
CA HIS A 436 50.73 2.47 -10.92
C HIS A 436 50.74 2.60 -9.38
N ALA A 437 51.92 2.64 -8.77
CA ALA A 437 52.06 2.85 -7.33
C ALA A 437 51.53 4.24 -6.93
N GLY A 438 50.44 4.28 -6.15
CA GLY A 438 49.81 5.52 -5.66
C GLY A 438 48.62 6.04 -6.46
N ILE A 439 48.11 5.30 -7.45
CA ILE A 439 46.90 5.66 -8.21
C ILE A 439 45.67 5.05 -7.52
N HIS A 440 44.72 5.89 -7.10
CA HIS A 440 43.45 5.44 -6.49
C HIS A 440 42.53 4.83 -7.56
N VAL A 441 41.97 3.64 -7.29
CA VAL A 441 40.97 2.99 -8.15
C VAL A 441 39.62 3.01 -7.45
N THR A 442 38.64 3.62 -8.08
CA THR A 442 37.27 3.70 -7.55
C THR A 442 36.38 2.78 -8.39
N VAL A 443 35.73 1.81 -7.75
CA VAL A 443 34.78 0.90 -8.40
C VAL A 443 33.37 1.37 -8.11
N ASN A 444 32.68 1.85 -9.14
CA ASN A 444 31.30 2.30 -9.08
C ASN A 444 30.39 1.16 -9.55
N ARG A 445 29.46 0.73 -8.69
CA ARG A 445 28.41 -0.22 -9.05
C ARG A 445 27.06 0.33 -8.64
N MET A 446 26.10 0.30 -9.56
CA MET A 446 24.75 0.78 -9.32
C MET A 446 23.96 -0.23 -8.47
N CYS A 447 23.72 0.08 -7.19
CA CYS A 447 22.99 -0.82 -6.27
C CYS A 447 21.54 -1.04 -6.72
N SER A 448 20.82 0.04 -7.03
CA SER A 448 19.43 0.00 -7.49
C SER A 448 19.30 0.62 -8.87
N VAL A 449 18.60 -0.07 -9.79
CA VAL A 449 18.43 0.37 -11.17
C VAL A 449 17.19 1.27 -11.28
N PRO A 450 17.33 2.54 -11.70
CA PRO A 450 16.19 3.44 -11.88
C PRO A 450 15.32 3.05 -13.08
N ASP A 451 14.01 3.30 -12.96
CA ASP A 451 12.98 2.88 -13.93
C ASP A 451 13.23 3.36 -15.38
N TYR A 452 13.87 4.52 -15.55
CA TYR A 452 14.15 5.06 -16.89
C TYR A 452 15.14 4.18 -17.68
N LEU A 453 16.09 3.51 -17.02
CA LEU A 453 17.03 2.57 -17.67
C LEU A 453 16.31 1.29 -18.10
N ILE A 454 15.34 0.83 -17.30
CA ILE A 454 14.52 -0.34 -17.62
C ILE A 454 13.68 -0.08 -18.88
N GLN A 455 13.03 1.09 -18.96
CA GLN A 455 12.24 1.49 -20.13
C GLN A 455 13.13 1.63 -21.38
N SER A 456 14.31 2.23 -21.23
CA SER A 456 15.29 2.38 -22.32
C SER A 456 15.73 1.02 -22.87
N TYR A 457 16.07 0.08 -21.97
CA TYR A 457 16.43 -1.30 -22.35
C TYR A 457 15.30 -1.99 -23.13
N GLN A 458 14.06 -1.91 -22.64
CA GLN A 458 12.91 -2.55 -23.27
C GLN A 458 12.66 -2.06 -24.70
N SER A 459 12.97 -0.79 -24.99
CA SER A 459 12.81 -0.23 -26.34
C SER A 459 13.86 -0.72 -27.35
N ILE A 460 15.09 -1.00 -26.91
CA ILE A 460 16.23 -1.32 -27.79
C ILE A 460 16.53 -2.83 -27.86
N ALA A 461 16.23 -3.59 -26.80
CA ALA A 461 16.60 -5.01 -26.69
C ALA A 461 15.98 -5.95 -27.74
N PRO A 462 14.70 -5.85 -28.16
CA PRO A 462 14.07 -6.85 -29.03
C PRO A 462 14.80 -7.18 -30.35
N PRO A 463 15.34 -6.22 -31.13
CA PRO A 463 16.17 -6.53 -32.30
C PRO A 463 17.51 -7.18 -31.92
N LEU A 464 18.15 -6.76 -30.84
CA LEU A 464 19.45 -7.27 -30.39
C LEU A 464 19.37 -8.72 -29.92
N LEU A 465 18.32 -9.06 -29.16
CA LEU A 465 18.08 -10.43 -28.67
C LEU A 465 17.87 -11.43 -29.82
N ARG A 466 17.37 -10.99 -30.99
CA ARG A 466 17.28 -11.84 -32.19
C ARG A 466 18.65 -12.19 -32.73
N VAL A 467 19.61 -11.27 -32.70
CA VAL A 467 21.00 -11.51 -33.10
C VAL A 467 21.66 -12.48 -32.14
N SER A 468 21.50 -12.27 -30.83
CA SER A 468 22.01 -13.18 -29.79
C SER A 468 21.50 -14.61 -30.00
N LYS A 469 20.19 -14.82 -30.18
CA LYS A 469 19.61 -16.15 -30.45
C LYS A 469 20.19 -16.83 -31.69
N ARG A 470 20.55 -16.06 -32.72
CA ARG A 470 21.20 -16.60 -33.93
C ARG A 470 22.63 -17.07 -33.62
N LEU A 471 23.38 -16.32 -32.82
CA LEU A 471 24.73 -16.70 -32.38
C LEU A 471 24.69 -17.94 -31.47
N GLN A 472 23.73 -17.98 -30.54
CA GLN A 472 23.50 -19.12 -29.64
C GLN A 472 23.27 -20.42 -30.43
N LYS A 473 22.45 -20.39 -31.50
CA LYS A 473 22.20 -21.58 -32.35
C LYS A 473 23.45 -22.13 -33.02
N THR A 474 24.43 -21.28 -33.33
CA THR A 474 25.67 -21.70 -33.98
C THR A 474 26.63 -22.35 -32.99
N ILE A 475 26.69 -21.85 -31.75
CA ILE A 475 27.71 -22.25 -30.75
C ILE A 475 27.18 -23.31 -29.77
N ALA A 476 25.89 -23.32 -29.46
CA ALA A 476 25.30 -24.29 -28.53
C ALA A 476 25.59 -25.76 -28.90
N PRO A 477 25.56 -26.19 -30.17
CA PRO A 477 25.92 -27.56 -30.54
C PRO A 477 27.38 -27.90 -30.22
N LEU A 478 28.29 -26.95 -30.42
CA LEU A 478 29.74 -27.13 -30.18
C LEU A 478 30.04 -27.27 -28.68
N LEU A 479 29.40 -26.44 -27.85
CA LEU A 479 29.53 -26.53 -26.39
C LEU A 479 28.95 -27.84 -25.85
N LYS A 480 27.84 -28.31 -26.43
CA LYS A 480 27.23 -29.59 -26.07
C LYS A 480 28.10 -30.79 -26.44
N GLU A 481 28.75 -30.75 -27.61
CA GLU A 481 29.69 -31.80 -28.03
C GLU A 481 30.95 -31.85 -27.14
N GLU A 482 31.41 -30.70 -26.65
CA GLU A 482 32.52 -30.65 -25.69
C GLU A 482 32.14 -31.16 -24.29
N SER A 483 30.93 -30.88 -23.81
CA SER A 483 30.49 -31.28 -22.46
C SER A 483 30.14 -32.76 -22.36
N GLU A 484 29.45 -33.31 -23.36
CA GLU A 484 29.02 -34.73 -23.39
C GLU A 484 30.17 -35.70 -23.69
N GLY A 485 31.30 -35.19 -24.19
CA GLY A 485 32.42 -36.00 -24.65
C GLY A 485 32.06 -36.80 -25.91
N GLY A 486 33.08 -37.18 -26.68
CA GLY A 486 32.86 -37.78 -28.01
C GLY A 486 33.97 -38.70 -28.47
N LYS A 487 33.63 -39.65 -29.34
CA LYS A 487 34.60 -40.44 -30.10
C LYS A 487 34.90 -39.72 -31.41
N LEU A 488 36.05 -39.03 -31.47
CA LEU A 488 36.60 -38.56 -32.74
C LEU A 488 37.05 -39.78 -33.54
N LYS A 489 36.47 -39.97 -34.72
CA LYS A 489 36.78 -41.05 -35.68
C LYS A 489 37.55 -40.47 -36.87
N ASN A 490 38.11 -41.36 -37.69
CA ASN A 490 38.82 -41.01 -38.93
C ASN A 490 40.07 -40.14 -38.71
N LEU A 491 40.81 -40.37 -37.63
CA LEU A 491 42.09 -39.69 -37.38
C LEU A 491 43.22 -40.45 -38.08
N GLN A 492 44.20 -39.73 -38.63
CA GLN A 492 45.40 -40.33 -39.24
C GLN A 492 46.40 -40.89 -38.21
N PHE A 493 46.34 -40.40 -36.97
CA PHE A 493 47.22 -40.82 -35.88
C PHE A 493 46.45 -40.93 -34.55
N GLY A 494 46.72 -41.98 -33.77
CA GLY A 494 46.11 -42.16 -32.45
C GLY A 494 46.54 -43.46 -31.74
N LYS A 495 46.14 -43.64 -30.47
CA LYS A 495 46.47 -44.84 -29.67
C LYS A 495 45.48 -46.00 -29.87
N ARG A 496 44.26 -45.73 -30.31
CA ARG A 496 43.20 -46.74 -30.51
C ARG A 496 42.78 -46.78 -31.97
N LEU A 497 42.69 -47.97 -32.52
CA LEU A 497 42.36 -48.23 -33.93
C LEU A 497 40.87 -48.56 -34.04
N ASP A 498 40.18 -47.98 -35.04
CA ASP A 498 38.80 -48.30 -35.37
C ASP A 498 38.78 -49.43 -36.40
N THR A 499 38.50 -50.65 -35.93
CA THR A 499 38.49 -51.86 -36.76
C THR A 499 37.48 -51.82 -37.90
N ARG A 500 36.47 -50.94 -37.81
CA ARG A 500 35.48 -50.76 -38.87
C ARG A 500 35.94 -49.80 -39.97
N ALA A 501 36.89 -48.90 -39.67
CA ALA A 501 37.43 -47.90 -40.60
C ALA A 501 38.71 -48.37 -41.33
N LEU A 502 39.16 -49.60 -41.07
CA LEU A 502 40.39 -50.20 -41.63
C LEU A 502 40.34 -50.45 -43.15
N HIS A 503 39.17 -50.32 -43.76
CA HIS A 503 38.98 -50.45 -45.22
C HIS A 503 39.19 -49.13 -45.97
N HIS A 504 39.40 -48.01 -45.28
CA HIS A 504 39.70 -46.72 -45.91
C HIS A 504 41.16 -46.70 -46.40
N GLU A 505 41.36 -46.44 -47.69
CA GLU A 505 42.70 -46.30 -48.30
C GLU A 505 43.43 -45.00 -47.87
N ASP A 506 42.70 -44.04 -47.29
CA ASP A 506 43.18 -42.68 -46.98
C ASP A 506 43.96 -42.56 -45.65
N GLY A 507 44.24 -43.67 -44.96
CA GLY A 507 45.06 -43.67 -43.74
C GLY A 507 44.33 -43.24 -42.45
N THR A 508 43.01 -43.01 -42.49
CA THR A 508 42.21 -42.42 -41.40
C THR A 508 41.51 -43.49 -40.55
N PHE A 509 42.26 -44.31 -39.81
CA PHE A 509 41.71 -45.44 -39.03
C PHE A 509 41.85 -45.32 -37.51
N PHE A 510 42.33 -44.20 -36.98
CA PHE A 510 42.45 -44.01 -35.54
C PHE A 510 41.24 -43.32 -34.92
N THR A 511 40.97 -43.64 -33.65
CA THR A 511 39.96 -43.00 -32.81
C THR A 511 40.56 -42.44 -31.53
N ARG A 512 40.02 -41.30 -31.10
CA ARG A 512 40.32 -40.70 -29.78
C ARG A 512 39.01 -40.45 -29.06
N THR A 513 38.86 -41.06 -27.89
CA THR A 513 37.72 -40.79 -26.99
C THR A 513 38.08 -39.57 -26.13
N ARG A 514 37.35 -38.46 -26.30
CA ARG A 514 37.35 -37.35 -25.36
C ARG A 514 36.40 -37.73 -24.23
N LEU A 515 36.92 -37.78 -23.00
CA LEU A 515 36.07 -37.98 -21.83
C LEU A 515 35.20 -36.73 -21.63
N PRO A 516 33.96 -36.88 -21.12
CA PRO A 516 33.14 -35.75 -20.69
C PRO A 516 33.93 -34.92 -19.68
N SER A 517 33.94 -33.60 -19.86
CA SER A 517 34.64 -32.66 -18.99
C SER A 517 33.60 -31.83 -18.27
N GLU A 518 33.47 -31.99 -16.95
CA GLU A 518 32.55 -31.21 -16.12
C GLU A 518 33.03 -29.77 -15.88
N GLU A 519 34.30 -29.44 -16.17
CA GLU A 519 34.84 -28.10 -15.96
C GLU A 519 34.42 -27.12 -17.07
N GLN A 520 33.85 -25.98 -16.69
CA GLN A 520 33.63 -24.83 -17.57
C GLN A 520 35.00 -24.23 -17.96
N LYS A 521 35.34 -24.30 -19.25
CA LYS A 521 36.65 -23.86 -19.77
C LYS A 521 36.70 -22.41 -20.25
N LEU A 522 35.57 -21.70 -20.19
CA LEU A 522 35.43 -20.37 -20.73
C LEU A 522 34.75 -19.45 -19.72
N ALA A 523 35.41 -18.33 -19.44
CA ALA A 523 34.85 -17.17 -18.78
C ALA A 523 35.11 -15.96 -19.69
N VAL A 524 34.16 -15.03 -19.78
CA VAL A 524 34.24 -13.89 -20.69
C VAL A 524 34.31 -12.60 -19.87
N GLY A 525 35.39 -11.84 -20.05
CA GLY A 525 35.51 -10.49 -19.51
C GLY A 525 35.45 -9.46 -20.62
N LEU A 526 34.55 -8.49 -20.51
CA LEU A 526 34.42 -7.37 -21.44
C LEU A 526 34.77 -6.07 -20.71
N LEU A 527 35.81 -5.39 -21.18
CA LEU A 527 36.21 -4.08 -20.69
C LEU A 527 35.93 -3.04 -21.77
N ILE A 528 35.16 -2.01 -21.44
CA ILE A 528 34.70 -0.96 -22.35
C ILE A 528 35.32 0.37 -21.94
N ASP A 529 35.89 1.08 -22.91
CA ASP A 529 36.37 2.44 -22.72
C ASP A 529 35.16 3.40 -22.67
N GLU A 530 35.13 4.26 -21.65
CA GLU A 530 34.11 5.29 -21.40
C GLU A 530 34.74 6.69 -21.33
N SER A 531 35.89 6.86 -21.99
CA SER A 531 36.52 8.16 -22.18
C SER A 531 35.81 8.99 -23.24
N GLY A 532 36.07 10.31 -23.23
CA GLY A 532 35.50 11.24 -24.20
C GLY A 532 35.74 10.90 -25.68
N SER A 533 36.68 10.01 -26.01
CA SER A 533 36.89 9.51 -27.38
C SER A 533 35.71 8.67 -27.91
N MET A 534 34.93 8.10 -27.00
CA MET A 534 33.79 7.22 -27.27
C MET A 534 32.49 7.98 -27.56
N SER A 535 32.47 9.29 -27.29
CA SER A 535 31.41 10.22 -27.69
C SER A 535 31.38 10.45 -29.21
N SER A 536 32.49 10.19 -29.90
CA SER A 536 32.58 10.37 -31.35
C SER A 536 31.89 9.24 -32.11
N ALA A 537 31.11 9.59 -33.14
CA ALA A 537 30.47 8.66 -34.07
C ALA A 537 29.61 7.57 -33.40
N ASP A 538 28.94 7.89 -32.28
CA ASP A 538 28.07 6.98 -31.52
C ASP A 538 28.74 5.67 -31.09
N ARG A 539 30.07 5.66 -30.95
CA ARG A 539 30.85 4.45 -30.61
C ARG A 539 30.37 3.81 -29.31
N ILE A 540 30.09 4.62 -28.28
CA ILE A 540 29.55 4.14 -27.01
C ILE A 540 28.19 3.45 -27.17
N THR A 541 27.34 3.94 -28.07
CA THR A 541 26.03 3.33 -28.35
C THR A 541 26.20 1.95 -28.97
N TYR A 542 27.12 1.77 -29.92
CA TYR A 542 27.43 0.46 -30.47
C TYR A 542 28.11 -0.48 -29.47
N ALA A 543 28.99 0.05 -28.60
CA ALA A 543 29.61 -0.71 -27.53
C ALA A 543 28.55 -1.26 -26.56
N ARG A 544 27.60 -0.42 -26.14
CA ARG A 544 26.45 -0.80 -25.32
C ARG A 544 25.55 -1.85 -26.00
N MET A 545 25.21 -1.67 -27.28
CA MET A 545 24.45 -2.69 -28.03
C MET A 545 25.19 -4.04 -28.06
N THR A 546 26.51 -4.02 -28.23
CA THR A 546 27.35 -5.21 -28.24
C THR A 546 27.39 -5.88 -26.87
N ALA A 547 27.53 -5.09 -25.79
CA ALA A 547 27.50 -5.59 -24.42
C ALA A 547 26.17 -6.29 -24.11
N ILE A 548 25.04 -5.73 -24.53
CA ILE A 548 23.71 -6.34 -24.35
C ILE A 548 23.62 -7.70 -25.07
N VAL A 549 24.07 -7.76 -26.34
CA VAL A 549 24.05 -9.01 -27.12
C VAL A 549 24.95 -10.07 -26.49
N LEU A 550 26.14 -9.67 -26.04
CA LEU A 550 27.13 -10.57 -25.47
C LEU A 550 26.70 -11.08 -24.10
N TYR A 551 26.13 -10.22 -23.25
CA TYR A 551 25.57 -10.59 -21.96
C TYR A 551 24.45 -11.62 -22.11
N ASP A 552 23.46 -11.37 -22.99
CA ASP A 552 22.37 -12.32 -23.24
C ASP A 552 22.86 -13.65 -23.84
N PHE A 553 23.85 -13.59 -24.73
CA PHE A 553 24.49 -14.77 -25.32
C PHE A 553 25.18 -15.63 -24.25
N CYS A 554 26.01 -15.03 -23.39
CA CYS A 554 26.73 -15.72 -22.32
C CYS A 554 25.78 -16.29 -21.27
N GLN A 555 24.78 -15.51 -20.83
CA GLN A 555 23.81 -15.93 -19.82
C GLN A 555 22.96 -17.11 -20.31
N SER A 556 22.52 -17.09 -21.57
CA SER A 556 21.74 -18.18 -22.16
C SER A 556 22.53 -19.48 -22.30
N LEU A 557 23.85 -19.41 -22.48
CA LEU A 557 24.75 -20.57 -22.58
C LEU A 557 25.39 -20.96 -21.24
N GLN A 558 25.01 -20.31 -20.14
CA GLN A 558 25.56 -20.52 -18.80
C GLN A 558 27.08 -20.28 -18.72
N ILE A 559 27.60 -19.36 -19.54
CA ILE A 559 29.01 -18.96 -19.54
C ILE A 559 29.17 -17.78 -18.56
N PRO A 560 30.07 -17.86 -17.55
CA PRO A 560 30.35 -16.74 -16.66
C PRO A 560 30.82 -15.51 -17.43
N VAL A 561 30.21 -14.36 -17.17
CA VAL A 561 30.51 -13.10 -17.86
C VAL A 561 30.70 -11.96 -16.86
N THR A 562 31.69 -11.11 -17.10
CA THR A 562 31.86 -9.84 -16.41
C THR A 562 31.99 -8.70 -17.41
N ILE A 563 31.41 -7.55 -17.08
CA ILE A 563 31.40 -6.36 -17.94
C ILE A 563 31.73 -5.13 -17.09
N TYR A 564 32.83 -4.46 -17.45
CA TYR A 564 33.30 -3.24 -16.80
C TYR A 564 33.44 -2.10 -17.82
N GLY A 565 33.08 -0.89 -17.41
CA GLY A 565 33.47 0.37 -18.04
C GLY A 565 34.70 0.96 -17.35
N HIS A 566 35.54 1.71 -18.05
CA HIS A 566 36.61 2.48 -17.42
C HIS A 566 36.71 3.90 -17.99
N THR A 567 36.99 4.85 -17.11
CA THR A 567 37.31 6.23 -17.49
C THR A 567 38.31 6.84 -16.51
N THR A 568 38.91 7.95 -16.90
CA THR A 568 39.86 8.72 -16.08
C THR A 568 39.29 10.12 -15.86
N PRO A 569 38.56 10.35 -14.76
CA PRO A 569 37.99 11.66 -14.46
C PRO A 569 39.10 12.61 -13.99
N ASP A 570 39.58 13.47 -14.89
CA ASP A 570 40.68 14.43 -14.70
C ASP A 570 42.02 13.86 -14.17
N CYS A 571 43.11 14.58 -14.45
CA CYS A 571 44.49 14.12 -14.28
C CYS A 571 44.88 13.75 -12.84
N GLU A 572 44.11 14.17 -11.84
CA GLU A 572 44.43 14.08 -10.41
C GLU A 572 43.59 13.05 -9.64
N ALA A 573 42.48 12.52 -10.19
CA ALA A 573 41.49 11.74 -9.41
C ALA A 573 41.58 10.20 -9.55
N GLY A 574 42.57 9.68 -10.29
CA GLY A 574 42.78 8.23 -10.43
C GLY A 574 41.92 7.57 -11.52
N VAL A 575 41.74 6.25 -11.41
CA VAL A 575 40.99 5.44 -12.40
C VAL A 575 39.62 5.10 -11.85
N ALA A 576 38.56 5.41 -12.61
CA ALA A 576 37.20 5.02 -12.28
C ALA A 576 36.79 3.79 -13.11
N LEU A 577 36.37 2.72 -12.43
CA LEU A 577 35.82 1.51 -13.03
C LEU A 577 34.31 1.47 -12.74
N TYR A 578 33.50 1.19 -13.76
CA TYR A 578 32.06 0.98 -13.63
C TYR A 578 31.74 -0.50 -13.77
N SER A 579 31.28 -1.15 -12.71
CA SER A 579 30.87 -2.56 -12.72
C SER A 579 29.42 -2.69 -13.18
N TYR A 580 29.21 -3.27 -14.36
CA TYR A 580 27.86 -3.52 -14.90
C TYR A 580 27.40 -4.96 -14.69
N ALA A 581 28.31 -5.94 -14.79
CA ALA A 581 28.03 -7.35 -14.58
C ALA A 581 29.24 -8.08 -13.97
N GLU A 582 28.99 -9.01 -13.04
CA GLU A 582 30.03 -9.82 -12.39
C GLU A 582 29.86 -11.32 -12.67
N PHE A 583 30.96 -12.07 -12.63
CA PHE A 583 30.97 -13.52 -12.90
C PHE A 583 30.00 -14.32 -12.04
N ASP A 584 29.86 -13.92 -10.77
CA ASP A 584 29.04 -14.58 -9.75
C ASP A 584 27.73 -13.85 -9.45
N SER A 585 27.33 -12.91 -10.31
CA SER A 585 26.10 -12.14 -10.14
C SER A 585 24.87 -13.05 -10.31
N LEU A 586 24.03 -13.06 -9.27
CA LEU A 586 22.70 -13.68 -9.29
C LEU A 586 21.62 -12.70 -9.74
N ASP A 587 21.99 -11.45 -10.00
CA ASP A 587 21.06 -10.37 -10.21
C ASP A 587 20.52 -10.37 -11.64
N THR A 588 19.20 -10.50 -11.77
CA THR A 588 18.52 -10.38 -13.07
C THR A 588 18.52 -8.95 -13.63
N SER A 589 18.97 -7.98 -12.83
CA SER A 589 18.99 -6.54 -13.12
C SER A 589 20.24 -6.08 -13.86
N ASP A 590 21.31 -6.89 -13.93
CA ASP A 590 22.56 -6.52 -14.61
C ASP A 590 22.34 -6.11 -16.08
N ARG A 591 21.41 -6.78 -16.76
CA ARG A 591 21.02 -6.44 -18.14
C ARG A 591 20.55 -4.98 -18.30
N TYR A 592 19.96 -4.41 -17.25
CA TYR A 592 19.48 -3.03 -17.26
C TYR A 592 20.61 -2.04 -16.91
N ARG A 593 21.57 -2.44 -16.06
CA ARG A 593 22.76 -1.63 -15.73
C ARG A 593 23.60 -1.32 -16.96
N LEU A 594 23.63 -2.22 -17.94
CA LEU A 594 24.32 -2.00 -19.23
C LEU A 594 23.83 -0.74 -19.96
N MET A 595 22.62 -0.25 -19.66
CA MET A 595 22.10 0.97 -20.28
C MET A 595 22.78 2.25 -19.80
N ASP A 596 23.43 2.21 -18.63
CA ASP A 596 24.13 3.34 -17.99
C ASP A 596 25.47 3.67 -18.66
N MET A 597 25.99 2.78 -19.52
CA MET A 597 27.21 3.00 -20.31
C MET A 597 27.15 4.33 -21.07
N SER A 598 28.10 5.22 -20.75
CA SER A 598 28.21 6.57 -21.30
C SER A 598 29.68 6.93 -21.59
N ALA A 599 29.92 8.05 -22.28
CA ALA A 599 31.24 8.47 -22.77
C ALA A 599 31.51 9.94 -22.50
#